data_AF-A0A2N2S786-F1
#
_entry.id   AF-A0A2N2S786-F1
#
_cell.length_a   1.000
_cell.length_b   1.000
_cell.length_c   1.000
_cell.angle_alpha   90.00
_cell.angle_beta   90.00
_cell.angle_gamma   90.00
#
_symmetry.space_group_name_H-M   'P 1'
#
loop_
_entity.id
_entity.type
_entity.pdbx_description
1 polymer ?
#
loop_
_entity_poly.entity_id
_entity_poly.type
_entity_poly.pdbx_seq_one_letter_code
_entity_poly.pdbx_strand_id
1 'polypeptide(L)'
;FHTSDRIKARLAFFDAKEAALARPRLSIARVPHYCSGCPHNTSTKVPQGSRALAGIGCHYMVTWMDRNTDTFTHMGGEGVSWCGQAPFTDTEHVFQNLGDGTYFHSGSLAIRQAIAAKVNITYKILYNDAVAMTGGQPHDGTLSVPIIARQLQAEGVNNIVVVNDGTGRAYGPSDLPHGIPIRHRDELDAVQRELRTVPGVSALIYDQTCAAEKRRRRKRGAFPDPAKRVVINDLVCEGCGDCSDKSNCMSVGSVETEFGRKRTIDQSSCNKDFSCIKGFCPSFVTIEGGKLRKGKASASQGTDDLPRPQLPSTAAPWGILVTGVGGTGVVTIAALLGMAAHLEGKGISVLDMAGLAQKGGAVWSHVRIADRQDMLFAARVAAGEANAVIGCDLVVAASDESLAKMRNGHTRVVINRDQSMTSEFVRGFAAQARSGDAMKVPDPQFPAGSMEQQIVEAVGAEAAEFIDASRLATSLLGDAIATNLFMLGYAWQKGLVPLSDDAILRAIEINGAAVAANKAAFQWGRRAAVDLNAVSEAAKPQHGKPAHHKLSTTVDEVIARR
;
A
#
# COMPACT_ATOMS: atom_id res chain seq x y z
N PHE A 1 -15.41 -30.45 -32.78
CA PHE A 1 -15.40 -30.08 -31.35
C PHE A 1 -15.64 -31.33 -30.51
N HIS A 2 -14.74 -31.65 -29.58
CA HIS A 2 -14.86 -32.81 -28.69
C HIS A 2 -15.46 -32.37 -27.35
N THR A 3 -16.51 -33.05 -26.90
CA THR A 3 -17.17 -32.81 -25.60
C THR A 3 -17.19 -34.12 -24.83
N SER A 4 -16.74 -34.08 -23.58
CA SER A 4 -16.75 -35.22 -22.63
C SER A 4 -17.44 -34.82 -21.33
N ASP A 5 -17.84 -35.80 -20.51
CA ASP A 5 -18.50 -35.52 -19.22
C ASP A 5 -17.58 -34.73 -18.27
N ARG A 6 -16.26 -34.95 -18.36
CA ARG A 6 -15.27 -34.14 -17.62
C ARG A 6 -15.30 -32.68 -18.05
N ILE A 7 -15.40 -32.42 -19.36
CA ILE A 7 -15.49 -31.05 -19.89
C ILE A 7 -16.81 -30.41 -19.45
N LYS A 8 -17.94 -31.11 -19.58
CA LYS A 8 -19.25 -30.63 -19.13
C LYS A 8 -19.26 -30.28 -17.64
N ALA A 9 -18.73 -31.17 -16.79
CA ALA A 9 -18.64 -30.94 -15.35
C ALA A 9 -17.76 -29.74 -15.00
N ARG A 10 -16.65 -29.54 -15.72
CA ARG A 10 -15.75 -28.40 -15.51
C ARG A 10 -16.37 -27.08 -15.97
N LEU A 11 -17.10 -27.07 -17.08
CA LEU A 11 -17.85 -25.90 -17.54
C LEU A 11 -18.97 -25.53 -16.57
N ALA A 12 -19.78 -26.50 -16.14
CA ALA A 12 -20.84 -26.26 -15.15
C ALA A 12 -20.27 -25.71 -13.82
N PHE A 13 -19.09 -26.17 -13.42
CA PHE A 13 -18.38 -25.58 -12.28
C PHE A 13 -18.01 -24.11 -12.50
N PHE A 14 -17.49 -23.76 -13.69
CA PHE A 14 -17.14 -22.37 -14.00
C PHE A 14 -18.39 -21.49 -14.06
N ASP A 15 -19.47 -21.94 -14.69
CA ASP A 15 -20.74 -21.21 -14.75
C ASP A 15 -21.29 -20.94 -13.35
N ALA A 16 -21.28 -21.96 -12.47
CA ALA A 16 -21.71 -21.81 -11.08
C ALA A 16 -20.81 -20.84 -10.30
N LYS A 17 -19.50 -20.85 -10.57
CA LYS A 17 -18.54 -19.97 -9.91
C LYS A 17 -18.68 -18.53 -10.36
N GLU A 18 -18.85 -18.29 -11.66
CA GLU A 18 -19.13 -16.97 -12.22
C GLU A 18 -20.45 -16.41 -11.70
N ALA A 19 -21.50 -17.24 -11.65
CA ALA A 19 -22.79 -16.84 -11.07
C ALA A 19 -22.69 -16.50 -9.58
N ALA A 20 -21.87 -17.22 -8.81
CA ALA A 20 -21.61 -16.89 -7.41
C ALA A 20 -20.86 -15.56 -7.25
N LEU A 21 -19.86 -15.31 -8.11
CA LEU A 21 -19.09 -14.06 -8.09
C LEU A 21 -19.88 -12.86 -8.63
N ALA A 22 -20.84 -13.07 -9.53
CA ALA A 22 -21.69 -11.98 -10.02
C ALA A 22 -22.67 -11.43 -8.97
N ARG A 23 -22.87 -12.14 -7.84
CA ARG A 23 -23.78 -11.68 -6.78
C ARG A 23 -23.22 -10.42 -6.11
N PRO A 24 -24.04 -9.35 -5.97
CA PRO A 24 -23.66 -8.16 -5.23
C PRO A 24 -23.28 -8.51 -3.80
N ARG A 25 -22.15 -7.97 -3.34
CA ARG A 25 -21.57 -8.24 -2.03
C ARG A 25 -21.12 -6.95 -1.40
N LEU A 26 -21.42 -6.77 -0.11
CA LEU A 26 -20.89 -5.65 0.64
C LEU A 26 -19.40 -5.90 0.88
N SER A 27 -18.56 -5.17 0.15
CA SER A 27 -17.11 -5.29 0.18
C SER A 27 -16.47 -3.93 -0.05
N ILE A 28 -15.19 -3.84 0.27
CA ILE A 28 -14.35 -2.66 -0.02
C ILE A 28 -13.20 -3.09 -0.91
N ALA A 29 -12.55 -2.15 -1.58
CA ALA A 29 -11.45 -2.45 -2.49
C ALA A 29 -10.10 -1.92 -1.98
N ARG A 30 -9.04 -2.70 -2.21
CA ARG A 30 -7.64 -2.26 -2.03
C ARG A 30 -7.15 -1.56 -3.28
N VAL A 31 -7.67 -0.35 -3.49
CA VAL A 31 -7.17 0.55 -4.55
C VAL A 31 -5.81 1.10 -4.13
N PRO A 32 -4.79 1.08 -5.01
CA PRO A 32 -3.49 1.67 -4.70
C PRO A 32 -3.62 3.13 -4.25
N HIS A 33 -2.86 3.51 -3.21
CA HIS A 33 -2.85 4.87 -2.67
C HIS A 33 -1.43 5.38 -2.42
N TYR A 34 -1.24 6.70 -2.41
CA TYR A 34 0.07 7.27 -2.12
C TYR A 34 0.56 6.89 -0.73
N CYS A 35 1.86 6.59 -0.61
CA CYS A 35 2.49 6.35 0.67
C CYS A 35 2.27 7.54 1.62
N SER A 36 2.27 7.28 2.93
CA SER A 36 2.23 8.33 3.94
C SER A 36 3.37 9.33 3.72
N GLY A 37 3.05 10.63 3.64
CA GLY A 37 4.03 11.69 3.35
C GLY A 37 4.63 11.66 1.94
N CYS A 38 4.00 10.98 0.97
CA CYS A 38 4.44 10.96 -0.42
C CYS A 38 4.40 12.37 -1.05
N PRO A 39 5.44 12.78 -1.80
CA PRO A 39 5.42 14.05 -2.54
C PRO A 39 4.25 14.15 -3.53
N HIS A 40 3.81 13.03 -4.12
CA HIS A 40 2.65 13.00 -5.02
C HIS A 40 1.35 13.51 -4.40
N ASN A 41 1.20 13.44 -3.06
CA ASN A 41 0.01 13.96 -2.38
C ASN A 41 -0.17 15.46 -2.65
N THR A 42 0.94 16.21 -2.72
CA THR A 42 0.94 17.65 -3.00
C THR A 42 1.21 17.93 -4.47
N SER A 43 2.23 17.30 -5.06
CA SER A 43 2.70 17.63 -6.41
C SER A 43 1.66 17.36 -7.50
N THR A 44 0.73 16.42 -7.31
CA THR A 44 -0.31 16.13 -8.32
C THR A 44 -1.57 16.99 -8.16
N LYS A 45 -1.64 17.90 -7.18
CA LYS A 45 -2.74 18.90 -7.09
C LYS A 45 -2.54 19.97 -8.17
N VAL A 46 -3.63 20.45 -8.75
CA VAL A 46 -3.64 21.55 -9.74
C VAL A 46 -4.55 22.69 -9.27
N PRO A 47 -4.32 23.93 -9.74
CA PRO A 47 -5.17 25.06 -9.39
C PRO A 47 -6.63 24.85 -9.81
N GLN A 48 -7.55 25.52 -9.13
CA GLN A 48 -8.97 25.53 -9.52
C GLN A 48 -9.14 26.00 -10.97
N GLY A 49 -10.00 25.31 -11.71
CA GLY A 49 -10.25 25.55 -13.14
C GLY A 49 -9.21 24.96 -14.07
N SER A 50 -8.14 24.34 -13.54
CA SER A 50 -7.13 23.67 -14.36
C SER A 50 -7.32 22.15 -14.32
N ARG A 51 -6.92 21.47 -15.40
CA ARG A 51 -6.85 20.01 -15.48
C ARG A 51 -5.41 19.54 -15.66
N ALA A 52 -5.15 18.31 -15.23
CA ALA A 52 -3.89 17.63 -15.48
C ALA A 52 -4.07 16.36 -16.31
N LEU A 53 -2.98 15.90 -16.89
CA LEU A 53 -2.83 14.60 -17.51
C LEU A 53 -1.98 13.71 -16.59
N ALA A 54 -2.36 12.43 -16.44
CA ALA A 54 -1.58 11.51 -15.61
C ALA A 54 -0.28 11.11 -16.32
N GLY A 55 0.74 10.80 -15.51
CA GLY A 55 1.99 10.18 -15.98
C GLY A 55 2.04 8.71 -15.60
N ILE A 56 3.07 7.98 -16.05
CA ILE A 56 3.28 6.59 -15.66
C ILE A 56 3.84 6.46 -14.22
N GLY A 57 3.70 5.26 -13.64
CA GLY A 57 4.17 4.92 -12.29
C GLY A 57 3.23 5.46 -11.22
N CYS A 58 3.77 6.00 -10.13
CA CYS A 58 2.94 6.59 -9.08
C CYS A 58 2.05 7.74 -9.60
N HIS A 59 2.47 8.46 -10.64
CA HIS A 59 1.66 9.55 -11.22
C HIS A 59 0.33 9.08 -11.79
N TYR A 60 0.21 7.82 -12.16
CA TYR A 60 -1.04 7.25 -12.67
C TYR A 60 -2.10 7.16 -11.58
N MET A 61 -1.70 6.88 -10.33
CA MET A 61 -2.62 6.63 -9.21
C MET A 61 -3.53 7.81 -8.89
N VAL A 62 -3.16 9.01 -9.33
CA VAL A 62 -3.97 10.22 -9.19
C VAL A 62 -5.37 10.07 -9.79
N THR A 63 -5.54 9.24 -10.83
CA THR A 63 -6.82 9.00 -11.51
C THR A 63 -7.85 8.31 -10.62
N TRP A 64 -7.44 7.79 -9.46
CA TRP A 64 -8.33 7.19 -8.46
C TRP A 64 -8.60 8.08 -7.23
N MET A 65 -8.05 9.30 -7.20
CA MET A 65 -7.99 10.12 -5.98
C MET A 65 -8.88 11.36 -5.98
N ASP A 66 -9.96 11.37 -6.78
CA ASP A 66 -10.91 12.49 -6.86
C ASP A 66 -10.19 13.84 -7.13
N ARG A 67 -9.37 13.84 -8.18
CA ARG A 67 -8.63 15.03 -8.65
C ARG A 67 -8.96 15.31 -10.10
N ASN A 68 -8.75 16.55 -10.51
CA ASN A 68 -8.92 16.97 -11.91
C ASN A 68 -7.70 16.52 -12.74
N THR A 69 -7.52 15.20 -12.87
CA THR A 69 -6.45 14.59 -13.64
C THR A 69 -7.00 13.38 -14.38
N ASP A 70 -7.02 13.50 -15.69
CA ASP A 70 -7.63 12.54 -16.58
C ASP A 70 -6.61 11.95 -17.53
N THR A 71 -6.98 10.81 -18.12
CA THR A 71 -6.21 10.08 -19.13
C THR A 71 -4.77 9.76 -18.72
N PHE A 72 -4.12 8.92 -19.51
CA PHE A 72 -2.74 8.53 -19.35
C PHE A 72 -2.26 7.98 -20.69
N THR A 73 -0.96 7.77 -20.80
CA THR A 73 -0.35 7.22 -22.01
C THR A 73 0.87 6.39 -21.61
N HIS A 74 1.49 5.72 -22.58
CA HIS A 74 2.71 4.95 -22.39
C HIS A 74 3.89 5.86 -21.99
N MET A 75 4.93 5.25 -21.40
CA MET A 75 6.15 5.93 -20.96
C MET A 75 6.85 6.63 -22.14
N GLY A 76 7.05 7.93 -22.05
CA GLY A 76 7.60 8.78 -23.11
C GLY A 76 6.57 9.46 -24.00
N GLY A 77 5.29 9.14 -23.84
CA GLY A 77 4.19 9.81 -24.52
C GLY A 77 3.55 10.93 -23.69
N GLU A 78 3.93 11.07 -22.42
CA GLU A 78 3.32 12.01 -21.48
C GLU A 78 3.28 13.44 -22.05
N GLY A 79 2.08 14.01 -22.14
CA GLY A 79 1.82 15.37 -22.63
C GLY A 79 1.53 15.46 -24.12
N VAL A 80 1.98 14.50 -24.94
CA VAL A 80 1.82 14.54 -26.40
C VAL A 80 0.36 14.33 -26.82
N SER A 81 -0.45 13.64 -26.02
CA SER A 81 -1.90 13.54 -26.26
C SER A 81 -2.59 14.91 -26.30
N TRP A 82 -2.02 15.92 -25.62
CA TRP A 82 -2.51 17.29 -25.69
C TRP A 82 -2.34 17.91 -27.08
N CYS A 83 -1.29 17.56 -27.82
CA CYS A 83 -1.05 18.06 -29.17
C CYS A 83 -2.22 17.74 -30.12
N GLY A 84 -2.84 16.57 -29.93
CA GLY A 84 -4.04 16.17 -30.69
C GLY A 84 -5.35 16.73 -30.13
N GLN A 85 -5.40 17.09 -28.85
CA GLN A 85 -6.63 17.58 -28.20
C GLN A 85 -6.78 19.10 -28.28
N ALA A 86 -5.69 19.84 -28.13
CA ALA A 86 -5.68 21.30 -28.01
C ALA A 86 -6.46 22.04 -29.12
N PRO A 87 -6.42 21.61 -30.41
CA PRO A 87 -7.17 22.28 -31.47
C PRO A 87 -8.70 22.08 -31.41
N PHE A 88 -9.19 21.16 -30.57
CA PHE A 88 -10.61 20.74 -30.55
C PHE A 88 -11.29 21.00 -29.20
N THR A 89 -10.74 21.90 -28.39
CA THR A 89 -11.30 22.24 -27.07
C THR A 89 -11.06 23.70 -26.73
N ASP A 90 -11.95 24.29 -25.92
CA ASP A 90 -11.76 25.63 -25.34
C ASP A 90 -10.79 25.63 -24.14
N THR A 91 -10.26 24.47 -23.74
CA THR A 91 -9.26 24.40 -22.66
C THR A 91 -7.94 24.98 -23.15
N GLU A 92 -7.54 26.15 -22.64
CA GLU A 92 -6.34 26.84 -23.12
C GLU A 92 -5.02 26.21 -22.68
N HIS A 93 -5.02 25.47 -21.56
CA HIS A 93 -3.80 24.97 -20.92
C HIS A 93 -4.06 23.69 -20.13
N VAL A 94 -3.07 22.79 -20.11
CA VAL A 94 -3.07 21.60 -19.23
C VAL A 94 -1.75 21.45 -18.48
N PHE A 95 -1.80 20.76 -17.34
CA PHE A 95 -0.61 20.29 -16.64
C PHE A 95 -0.30 18.84 -17.01
N GLN A 96 0.95 18.49 -17.31
CA GLN A 96 1.36 17.08 -17.47
C GLN A 96 2.21 16.65 -16.27
N ASN A 97 1.75 15.62 -15.55
CA ASN A 97 2.57 15.01 -14.50
C ASN A 97 3.64 14.11 -15.12
N LEU A 98 4.90 14.27 -14.72
CA LEU A 98 6.02 13.49 -15.24
C LEU A 98 6.98 13.13 -14.10
N GLY A 99 7.44 11.88 -14.05
CA GLY A 99 8.48 11.46 -13.09
C GLY A 99 9.88 11.64 -13.66
N ASP A 100 10.88 11.83 -12.79
CA ASP A 100 12.31 11.84 -13.15
C ASP A 100 12.79 10.61 -13.91
N GLY A 101 12.38 9.40 -13.51
CA GLY A 101 12.71 8.16 -14.23
C GLY A 101 12.17 8.15 -15.66
N THR A 102 10.91 8.58 -15.86
CA THR A 102 10.35 8.69 -17.21
C THR A 102 11.01 9.80 -18.01
N TYR A 103 11.28 10.95 -17.38
CA TYR A 103 11.98 12.06 -18.01
C TYR A 103 13.33 11.61 -18.60
N PHE A 104 14.10 10.84 -17.83
CA PHE A 104 15.37 10.26 -18.29
C PHE A 104 15.19 9.27 -19.43
N HIS A 105 14.26 8.33 -19.30
CA HIS A 105 14.07 7.25 -20.29
C HIS A 105 13.64 7.79 -21.67
N SER A 106 12.60 8.62 -21.73
CA SER A 106 12.06 9.13 -23.00
C SER A 106 11.15 10.35 -22.88
N GLY A 107 10.78 10.78 -21.66
CA GLY A 107 9.88 11.90 -21.44
C GLY A 107 10.43 13.25 -21.91
N SER A 108 11.76 13.41 -21.99
CA SER A 108 12.39 14.58 -22.61
C SER A 108 12.01 14.75 -24.09
N LEU A 109 11.83 13.65 -24.83
CA LEU A 109 11.38 13.68 -26.23
C LEU A 109 9.93 14.16 -26.35
N ALA A 110 9.08 13.80 -25.38
CA ALA A 110 7.69 14.25 -25.30
C ALA A 110 7.59 15.77 -25.15
N ILE A 111 8.45 16.33 -24.28
CA ILE A 111 8.56 17.78 -24.06
C ILE A 111 8.99 18.47 -25.35
N ARG A 112 10.03 17.97 -26.02
CA ARG A 112 10.48 18.49 -27.33
C ARG A 112 9.36 18.50 -28.37
N GLN A 113 8.57 17.42 -28.44
CA GLN A 113 7.42 17.36 -29.35
C GLN A 113 6.35 18.40 -29.01
N ALA A 114 6.05 18.62 -27.74
CA ALA A 114 5.10 19.66 -27.33
C ALA A 114 5.59 21.09 -27.66
N ILE A 115 6.90 21.33 -27.56
CA ILE A 115 7.54 22.58 -27.98
C ILE A 115 7.35 22.77 -29.49
N ALA A 116 7.66 21.75 -30.30
CA ALA A 116 7.48 21.79 -31.75
C ALA A 116 6.01 22.03 -32.16
N ALA A 117 5.06 21.43 -31.43
CA ALA A 117 3.63 21.61 -31.64
C ALA A 117 3.10 22.98 -31.17
N LYS A 118 3.90 23.78 -30.46
CA LYS A 118 3.53 25.11 -29.93
C LYS A 118 2.24 25.10 -29.09
N VAL A 119 2.00 24.01 -28.35
CA VAL A 119 0.84 23.92 -27.46
C VAL A 119 1.15 24.50 -26.09
N ASN A 120 0.11 25.04 -25.44
CA ASN A 120 0.19 25.56 -24.08
C ASN A 120 0.11 24.42 -23.07
N ILE A 121 1.22 24.10 -22.41
CA ILE A 121 1.30 22.99 -21.46
C ILE A 121 2.39 23.24 -20.42
N THR A 122 2.11 22.91 -19.15
CA THR A 122 3.14 22.91 -18.09
C THR A 122 3.51 21.49 -17.71
N TYR A 123 4.77 21.13 -17.90
CA TYR A 123 5.30 19.85 -17.41
C TYR A 123 5.67 19.94 -15.93
N LYS A 124 5.03 19.13 -15.10
CA LYS A 124 5.28 19.00 -13.67
C LYS A 124 6.17 17.79 -13.44
N ILE A 125 7.47 18.03 -13.42
CA ILE A 125 8.51 17.01 -13.29
C ILE A 125 8.79 16.79 -11.82
N LEU A 126 8.36 15.66 -11.27
CA LEU A 126 8.71 15.27 -9.91
C LEU A 126 10.07 14.58 -9.90
N TYR A 127 11.06 15.27 -9.36
CA TYR A 127 12.35 14.70 -9.01
C TYR A 127 12.28 14.14 -7.58
N ASN A 128 12.30 12.82 -7.45
CA ASN A 128 12.18 12.14 -6.17
C ASN A 128 13.36 11.21 -5.85
N ASP A 129 14.36 11.16 -6.75
CA ASP A 129 15.64 10.46 -6.58
C ASP A 129 15.49 8.93 -6.45
N ALA A 130 14.38 8.37 -6.96
CA ALA A 130 14.13 6.93 -6.96
C ALA A 130 13.06 6.49 -7.97
N VAL A 131 13.31 5.39 -8.68
CA VAL A 131 12.26 4.67 -9.41
C VAL A 131 11.37 3.95 -8.38
N ALA A 132 10.37 4.69 -7.89
CA ALA A 132 9.63 4.35 -6.67
C ALA A 132 8.85 3.02 -6.73
N MET A 133 8.57 2.52 -7.94
CA MET A 133 7.81 1.29 -8.21
C MET A 133 8.67 0.04 -8.41
N THR A 134 10.01 0.17 -8.47
CA THR A 134 10.94 -0.95 -8.67
C THR A 134 11.70 -1.35 -7.40
N GLY A 135 11.14 -1.02 -6.23
CA GLY A 135 11.82 -1.22 -4.95
C GLY A 135 12.87 -0.15 -4.62
N GLY A 136 12.80 1.01 -5.29
CA GLY A 136 13.68 2.15 -5.05
C GLY A 136 15.03 2.04 -5.74
N GLN A 137 15.06 1.47 -6.95
CA GLN A 137 16.26 1.53 -7.79
C GLN A 137 16.52 2.99 -8.19
N PRO A 138 17.80 3.40 -8.36
CA PRO A 138 18.09 4.66 -9.03
C PRO A 138 17.52 4.63 -10.46
N HIS A 139 17.19 5.78 -11.03
CA HIS A 139 17.00 5.86 -12.49
C HIS A 139 18.30 5.50 -13.20
N ASP A 140 18.19 5.03 -14.44
CA ASP A 140 19.37 4.77 -15.27
C ASP A 140 20.16 6.08 -15.45
N GLY A 141 21.48 6.04 -15.28
CA GLY A 141 22.35 7.22 -15.43
C GLY A 141 22.31 8.26 -14.30
N THR A 142 23.03 9.37 -14.52
CA THR A 142 23.14 10.50 -13.59
C THR A 142 22.21 11.63 -14.01
N LEU A 143 21.14 11.84 -13.24
CA LEU A 143 20.24 12.98 -13.37
C LEU A 143 20.26 13.79 -12.05
N SER A 144 20.04 15.09 -12.16
CA SER A 144 19.86 15.98 -11.01
C SER A 144 18.98 17.15 -11.41
N VAL A 145 18.42 17.87 -10.44
CA VAL A 145 17.59 19.06 -10.72
C VAL A 145 18.33 20.09 -11.59
N PRO A 146 19.61 20.45 -11.32
CA PRO A 146 20.39 21.29 -12.22
C PRO A 146 20.54 20.75 -13.65
N ILE A 147 20.70 19.44 -13.83
CA ILE A 147 20.81 18.81 -15.15
C ILE A 147 19.48 18.92 -15.91
N ILE A 148 18.36 18.57 -15.26
CA ILE A 148 17.01 18.68 -15.83
C ILE A 148 16.76 20.12 -16.26
N ALA A 149 17.05 21.10 -15.38
CA ALA A 149 16.85 22.51 -15.66
C ALA A 149 17.65 22.98 -16.89
N ARG A 150 18.93 22.59 -16.99
CA ARG A 150 19.77 22.88 -18.18
C ARG A 150 19.23 22.25 -19.45
N GLN A 151 18.81 20.99 -19.39
CA GLN A 151 18.25 20.27 -20.54
C GLN A 151 16.97 20.94 -21.03
N LEU A 152 16.03 21.25 -20.13
CA LEU A 152 14.79 21.96 -20.48
C LEU A 152 15.05 23.33 -21.12
N GLN A 153 15.98 24.10 -20.57
CA GLN A 153 16.33 25.40 -21.14
C GLN A 153 16.97 25.25 -22.52
N ALA A 154 17.83 24.25 -22.72
CA ALA A 154 18.43 23.95 -24.02
C ALA A 154 17.40 23.51 -25.08
N GLU A 155 16.31 22.85 -24.68
CA GLU A 155 15.17 22.53 -25.56
C GLU A 155 14.30 23.76 -25.89
N GLY A 156 14.49 24.89 -25.19
CA GLY A 156 13.75 26.14 -25.41
C GLY A 156 12.64 26.42 -24.40
N VAL A 157 12.59 25.70 -23.27
CA VAL A 157 11.65 26.01 -22.17
C VAL A 157 12.21 27.18 -21.35
N ASN A 158 11.64 28.37 -21.54
CA ASN A 158 12.15 29.60 -20.89
C ASN A 158 11.52 29.89 -19.52
N ASN A 159 10.38 29.28 -19.22
CA ASN A 159 9.66 29.47 -17.96
C ASN A 159 9.77 28.19 -17.12
N ILE A 160 10.80 28.15 -16.27
CA ILE A 160 11.11 27.01 -15.40
C ILE A 160 11.12 27.48 -13.95
N VAL A 161 10.43 26.77 -13.05
CA VAL A 161 10.47 27.02 -11.60
C VAL A 161 10.82 25.73 -10.88
N VAL A 162 11.73 25.81 -9.91
CA VAL A 162 12.03 24.71 -8.99
C VAL A 162 11.23 24.90 -7.70
N VAL A 163 10.55 23.85 -7.25
CA VAL A 163 9.77 23.83 -6.02
C VAL A 163 10.30 22.73 -5.10
N ASN A 164 10.62 23.02 -3.84
CA ASN A 164 11.10 22.01 -2.88
C ASN A 164 10.43 22.10 -1.49
N ASP A 165 10.70 21.13 -0.62
CA ASP A 165 10.14 21.03 0.74
C ASP A 165 11.00 21.71 1.83
N GLY A 166 11.93 22.59 1.45
CA GLY A 166 12.83 23.28 2.36
C GLY A 166 13.92 22.41 2.99
N THR A 167 13.98 21.12 2.65
CA THR A 167 15.07 20.26 3.13
C THR A 167 16.36 20.54 2.33
N GLY A 168 17.52 20.50 3.01
CA GLY A 168 18.80 20.82 2.38
C GLY A 168 19.09 19.95 1.15
N ARG A 169 19.75 20.53 0.14
CA ARG A 169 20.14 19.88 -1.11
C ARG A 169 21.64 20.07 -1.35
N ALA A 170 22.21 19.22 -2.20
CA ALA A 170 23.59 19.32 -2.64
C ALA A 170 23.83 20.41 -3.71
N TYR A 171 22.77 21.12 -4.11
CA TYR A 171 22.81 22.22 -5.07
C TYR A 171 22.13 23.46 -4.47
N GLY A 172 22.56 24.63 -4.92
CA GLY A 172 21.95 25.92 -4.59
C GLY A 172 21.53 26.72 -5.83
N PRO A 173 21.07 27.96 -5.63
CA PRO A 173 20.70 28.85 -6.74
C PRO A 173 21.81 29.05 -7.78
N SER A 174 23.09 29.01 -7.37
CA SER A 174 24.25 29.18 -8.26
C SER A 174 24.47 28.02 -9.22
N ASP A 175 23.94 26.83 -8.92
CA ASP A 175 24.09 25.64 -9.76
C ASP A 175 23.00 25.53 -10.83
N LEU A 176 21.93 26.31 -10.70
CA LEU A 176 20.84 26.38 -11.66
C LEU A 176 21.15 27.37 -12.80
N PRO A 177 20.61 27.13 -14.00
CA PRO A 177 20.64 28.14 -15.05
C PRO A 177 20.05 29.48 -14.60
N HIS A 178 20.54 30.57 -15.20
CA HIS A 178 20.08 31.93 -14.88
C HIS A 178 18.56 32.06 -15.10
N GLY A 179 17.89 32.72 -14.15
CA GLY A 179 16.46 33.04 -14.23
C GLY A 179 15.52 31.97 -13.70
N ILE A 180 16.02 30.88 -13.11
CA ILE A 180 15.18 29.81 -12.53
C ILE A 180 15.05 30.02 -11.01
N PRO A 181 13.88 30.46 -10.50
CA PRO A 181 13.69 30.62 -9.07
C PRO A 181 13.51 29.28 -8.36
N ILE A 182 13.98 29.22 -7.11
CA ILE A 182 13.67 28.13 -6.16
C ILE A 182 12.60 28.66 -5.19
N ARG A 183 11.46 27.98 -5.12
CA ARG A 183 10.31 28.34 -4.27
C ARG A 183 9.97 27.21 -3.31
N HIS A 184 9.31 27.54 -2.21
CA HIS A 184 8.86 26.52 -1.27
C HIS A 184 7.57 25.84 -1.78
N ARG A 185 7.37 24.56 -1.47
CA ARG A 185 6.18 23.78 -1.90
C ARG A 185 4.85 24.32 -1.40
N ASP A 186 4.86 25.19 -0.39
CA ASP A 186 3.66 25.88 0.08
C ASP A 186 3.17 26.93 -0.92
N GLU A 187 4.05 27.40 -1.80
CA GLU A 187 3.75 28.35 -2.88
C GLU A 187 3.31 27.64 -4.17
N LEU A 188 3.14 26.31 -4.15
CA LEU A 188 2.86 25.50 -5.35
C LEU A 188 1.62 25.96 -6.12
N ASP A 189 0.54 26.37 -5.44
CA ASP A 189 -0.66 26.86 -6.13
C ASP A 189 -0.38 28.16 -6.89
N ALA A 190 0.32 29.10 -6.26
CA ALA A 190 0.70 30.37 -6.87
C ALA A 190 1.61 30.16 -8.09
N VAL A 191 2.66 29.35 -7.94
CA VAL A 191 3.59 29.01 -9.04
C VAL A 191 2.83 28.36 -10.21
N GLN A 192 1.90 27.43 -9.95
CA GLN A 192 1.12 26.82 -11.02
C GLN A 192 0.19 27.82 -11.72
N ARG A 193 -0.39 28.78 -11.00
CA ARG A 193 -1.21 29.85 -11.59
C ARG A 193 -0.39 30.80 -12.45
N GLU A 194 0.86 31.09 -12.08
CA GLU A 194 1.79 31.85 -12.90
C GLU A 194 2.14 31.07 -14.18
N LEU A 195 2.48 29.78 -14.06
CA LEU A 195 2.91 28.97 -15.19
C LEU A 195 1.80 28.64 -16.20
N ARG A 196 0.52 28.57 -15.77
CA ARG A 196 -0.60 28.28 -16.68
C ARG A 196 -0.95 29.42 -17.64
N THR A 197 -0.54 30.65 -17.33
CA THR A 197 -0.79 31.83 -18.19
C THR A 197 0.34 32.07 -19.18
N VAL A 198 1.41 31.28 -19.12
CA VAL A 198 2.55 31.37 -20.03
C VAL A 198 2.18 30.69 -21.36
N PRO A 199 2.28 31.40 -22.50
CA PRO A 199 2.13 30.79 -23.81
C PRO A 199 3.25 29.76 -24.10
N GLY A 200 2.89 28.66 -24.74
CA GLY A 200 3.78 27.56 -25.09
C GLY A 200 4.08 26.62 -23.91
N VAL A 201 5.27 26.03 -23.94
CA VAL A 201 5.68 25.03 -22.95
C VAL A 201 6.37 25.69 -21.77
N SER A 202 5.91 25.37 -20.56
CA SER A 202 6.57 25.74 -19.30
C SER A 202 6.86 24.51 -18.44
N ALA A 203 7.71 24.65 -17.42
CA ALA A 203 8.08 23.53 -16.56
C ALA A 203 8.13 23.90 -15.07
N LEU A 204 7.67 22.96 -14.25
CA LEU A 204 7.79 22.97 -12.80
C LEU A 204 8.57 21.73 -12.38
N ILE A 205 9.77 21.92 -11.83
CA ILE A 205 10.55 20.83 -11.24
C ILE A 205 10.21 20.75 -9.75
N TYR A 206 9.46 19.73 -9.36
CA TYR A 206 9.11 19.45 -7.97
C TYR A 206 10.17 18.55 -7.37
N ASP A 207 11.05 19.08 -6.51
CA ASP A 207 12.15 18.36 -5.88
C ASP A 207 11.79 17.93 -4.45
N GLN A 208 11.40 16.67 -4.31
CA GLN A 208 11.16 16.06 -3.01
C GLN A 208 11.35 14.54 -3.05
N THR A 209 12.25 14.04 -2.20
CA THR A 209 12.60 12.61 -2.11
C THR A 209 11.38 11.70 -1.90
N CYS A 210 11.37 10.55 -2.59
CA CYS A 210 10.34 9.53 -2.45
C CYS A 210 10.15 9.12 -0.98
N ALA A 211 8.91 9.08 -0.49
CA ALA A 211 8.62 8.76 0.92
C ALA A 211 9.07 7.37 1.36
N ALA A 212 8.98 6.37 0.47
CA ALA A 212 9.45 5.01 0.76
C ALA A 212 10.98 4.98 0.91
N GLU A 213 11.70 5.66 0.02
CA GLU A 213 13.16 5.73 0.07
C GLU A 213 13.64 6.58 1.25
N LYS A 214 12.95 7.68 1.55
CA LYS A 214 13.14 8.49 2.77
C LYS A 214 13.07 7.62 4.02
N ARG A 215 12.06 6.74 4.13
CA ARG A 215 11.93 5.77 5.24
C ARG A 215 13.11 4.80 5.29
N ARG A 216 13.54 4.27 4.15
CA ARG A 216 14.66 3.32 4.05
C ARG A 216 15.99 3.95 4.46
N ARG A 217 16.30 5.15 3.96
CA ARG A 217 17.53 5.88 4.30
C ARG A 217 17.55 6.30 5.76
N ARG A 218 16.42 6.73 6.34
CA ARG A 218 16.31 6.99 7.79
C ARG A 218 16.62 5.76 8.65
N LYS A 219 16.10 4.58 8.28
CA LYS A 219 16.43 3.31 8.97
C LYS A 219 17.93 2.99 8.93
N ARG A 220 18.64 3.43 7.88
CA ARG A 220 20.09 3.26 7.69
C ARG A 220 20.93 4.43 8.23
N GLY A 221 20.31 5.48 8.79
CA GLY A 221 21.01 6.68 9.24
C GLY A 221 21.51 7.61 8.12
N ALA A 222 21.11 7.39 6.87
CA ALA A 222 21.56 8.13 5.69
C ALA A 222 20.62 9.27 5.25
N PHE A 223 19.65 9.64 6.09
CA PHE A 223 18.72 10.74 5.79
C PHE A 223 18.23 11.39 7.10
N PRO A 224 18.01 12.72 7.15
CA PRO A 224 17.53 13.39 8.35
C PRO A 224 16.21 12.80 8.89
N ASP A 225 16.21 12.43 10.17
CA ASP A 225 15.01 12.02 10.89
C ASP A 225 14.60 13.11 11.89
N PRO A 226 13.58 13.93 11.60
CA PRO A 226 13.13 14.96 12.52
C PRO A 226 12.73 14.34 13.86
N ALA A 227 13.26 14.88 14.96
CA ALA A 227 12.90 14.51 16.33
C ALA A 227 11.53 15.09 16.72
N LYS A 228 10.56 15.04 15.81
CA LYS A 228 9.22 15.60 15.93
C LYS A 228 8.20 14.55 15.54
N ARG A 229 7.20 14.33 16.40
CA ARG A 229 6.07 13.43 16.16
C ARG A 229 4.76 14.17 16.32
N VAL A 230 3.79 13.82 15.47
CA VAL A 230 2.44 14.35 15.54
C VAL A 230 1.53 13.27 16.09
N VAL A 231 0.75 13.62 17.11
CA VAL A 231 -0.27 12.80 17.74
C VAL A 231 -1.58 13.57 17.70
N ILE A 232 -2.70 12.86 17.69
CA ILE A 232 -4.04 13.45 17.80
C ILE A 232 -4.53 13.14 19.22
N ASN A 233 -4.91 14.17 19.97
CA ASN A 233 -5.68 14.02 21.19
C ASN A 233 -7.13 13.66 20.80
N ASP A 234 -7.48 12.39 20.95
CA ASP A 234 -8.79 11.86 20.58
C ASP A 234 -9.94 12.34 21.47
N LEU A 235 -9.67 12.89 22.65
CA LEU A 235 -10.68 13.58 23.47
C LEU A 235 -11.10 14.94 22.88
N VAL A 236 -10.24 15.57 22.07
CA VAL A 236 -10.52 16.86 21.40
C VAL A 236 -10.90 16.66 19.93
N CYS A 237 -10.60 15.49 19.37
CA CYS A 237 -10.88 15.20 17.98
C CYS A 237 -12.40 15.06 17.77
N GLU A 238 -12.93 15.73 16.75
CA GLU A 238 -14.34 15.57 16.34
C GLU A 238 -14.52 14.62 15.15
N GLY A 239 -13.45 13.97 14.68
CA GLY A 239 -13.54 13.06 13.54
C GLY A 239 -13.72 13.74 12.17
N CYS A 240 -13.73 15.08 12.07
CA CYS A 240 -14.12 15.82 10.85
C CYS A 240 -13.36 15.50 9.55
N GLY A 241 -12.17 14.90 9.62
CA GLY A 241 -11.42 14.45 8.45
C GLY A 241 -10.59 15.53 7.71
N ASP A 242 -10.54 16.77 8.20
CA ASP A 242 -9.75 17.85 7.56
C ASP A 242 -8.26 17.49 7.43
N CYS A 243 -7.71 16.78 8.42
CA CYS A 243 -6.36 16.23 8.35
C CYS A 243 -6.15 15.27 7.16
N SER A 244 -7.16 14.49 6.78
CA SER A 244 -7.16 13.63 5.59
C SER A 244 -7.32 14.42 4.30
N ASP A 245 -8.15 15.46 4.27
CA ASP A 245 -8.29 16.37 3.11
C ASP A 245 -6.98 17.09 2.78
N LYS A 246 -6.30 17.64 3.79
CA LYS A 246 -5.03 18.33 3.58
C LYS A 246 -3.91 17.40 3.17
N SER A 247 -3.79 16.24 3.82
CA SER A 247 -2.62 15.36 3.67
C SER A 247 -2.79 14.21 2.68
N ASN A 248 -4.01 13.75 2.42
CA ASN A 248 -4.32 12.54 1.66
C ASN A 248 -3.51 11.31 2.13
N CYS A 249 -3.26 11.22 3.45
CA CYS A 249 -2.25 10.35 4.03
C CYS A 249 -2.84 9.07 4.65
N MET A 250 -2.30 7.90 4.27
CA MET A 250 -2.70 6.59 4.83
C MET A 250 -2.40 6.41 6.32
N SER A 251 -1.48 7.21 6.90
CA SER A 251 -1.21 7.14 8.35
C SER A 251 -2.23 7.90 9.19
N VAL A 252 -3.14 8.65 8.60
CA VAL A 252 -4.28 9.23 9.32
C VAL A 252 -5.35 8.16 9.40
N GLY A 253 -5.37 7.43 10.51
CA GLY A 253 -6.31 6.35 10.77
C GLY A 253 -7.50 6.79 11.64
N SER A 254 -8.28 5.81 12.07
CA SER A 254 -9.37 5.98 13.02
C SER A 254 -9.13 5.18 14.30
N VAL A 255 -9.72 5.66 15.40
CA VAL A 255 -9.79 4.94 16.68
C VAL A 255 -11.20 5.05 17.22
N GLU A 256 -11.76 3.93 17.68
CA GLU A 256 -13.07 3.91 18.35
C GLU A 256 -12.92 4.34 19.80
N THR A 257 -13.78 5.26 20.23
CA THR A 257 -13.82 5.77 21.61
C THR A 257 -15.27 5.83 22.09
N GLU A 258 -15.48 5.98 23.39
CA GLU A 258 -16.83 6.17 23.96
C GLU A 258 -17.52 7.45 23.48
N PHE A 259 -16.75 8.41 22.95
CA PHE A 259 -17.23 9.65 22.34
C PHE A 259 -17.36 9.55 20.82
N GLY A 260 -17.44 8.32 20.30
CA GLY A 260 -17.52 8.02 18.87
C GLY A 260 -16.16 7.81 18.21
N ARG A 261 -16.18 7.64 16.88
CA ARG A 261 -14.98 7.41 16.09
C ARG A 261 -14.16 8.68 15.95
N LYS A 262 -12.89 8.60 16.35
CA LYS A 262 -11.92 9.71 16.31
C LYS A 262 -10.80 9.41 15.31
N ARG A 263 -9.97 10.41 15.03
CA ARG A 263 -8.79 10.24 14.17
C ARG A 263 -7.56 9.92 15.02
N THR A 264 -6.63 9.17 14.44
CA THR A 264 -5.34 8.86 15.06
C THR A 264 -4.23 8.89 14.01
N ILE A 265 -2.98 8.98 14.44
CA ILE A 265 -1.82 8.89 13.56
C ILE A 265 -1.11 7.57 13.82
N ASP A 266 -1.09 6.70 12.82
CA ASP A 266 -0.28 5.48 12.86
C ASP A 266 1.22 5.85 12.87
N GLN A 267 1.82 5.72 14.04
CA GLN A 267 3.21 6.08 14.31
C GLN A 267 4.22 5.13 13.65
N SER A 268 3.78 3.94 13.24
CA SER A 268 4.63 2.92 12.61
C SER A 268 4.87 3.20 11.12
N SER A 269 3.89 3.82 10.46
CA SER A 269 3.90 4.15 9.04
C SER A 269 4.14 5.64 8.73
N CYS A 270 3.97 6.52 9.72
CA CYS A 270 4.15 7.97 9.53
C CYS A 270 5.58 8.35 9.09
N ASN A 271 5.67 9.04 7.95
CA ASN A 271 6.94 9.52 7.38
C ASN A 271 7.30 10.97 7.75
N LYS A 272 6.62 11.57 8.74
CA LYS A 272 6.98 12.89 9.29
C LYS A 272 7.08 13.99 8.22
N ASP A 273 6.12 14.04 7.30
CA ASP A 273 5.96 15.11 6.32
C ASP A 273 5.12 16.28 6.86
N PHE A 274 4.38 16.03 7.94
CA PHE A 274 3.59 17.01 8.70
C PHE A 274 2.45 17.70 7.93
N SER A 275 2.19 17.37 6.66
CA SER A 275 1.09 17.97 5.90
C SER A 275 -0.30 17.82 6.55
N CYS A 276 -0.50 16.87 7.46
CA CYS A 276 -1.75 16.73 8.21
C CYS A 276 -2.03 17.90 9.17
N ILE A 277 -1.00 18.58 9.70
CA ILE A 277 -1.17 19.72 10.62
C ILE A 277 -1.50 21.02 9.90
N LYS A 278 -1.48 21.03 8.57
CA LYS A 278 -1.95 22.17 7.75
C LYS A 278 -3.47 22.32 7.80
N GLY A 279 -4.16 21.33 8.38
CA GLY A 279 -5.58 21.44 8.70
C GLY A 279 -5.82 22.33 9.90
N PHE A 280 -7.01 22.91 9.99
CA PHE A 280 -7.42 23.74 11.11
C PHE A 280 -7.99 22.86 12.24
N CYS A 281 -7.11 22.14 12.94
CA CYS A 281 -7.53 21.14 13.92
C CYS A 281 -6.88 21.37 15.30
N PRO A 282 -7.67 21.66 16.36
CA PRO A 282 -7.14 21.90 17.71
C PRO A 282 -6.66 20.62 18.41
N SER A 283 -6.95 19.43 17.86
CA SER A 283 -6.59 18.15 18.48
C SER A 283 -5.13 17.74 18.27
N PHE A 284 -4.39 18.40 17.37
CA PHE A 284 -3.00 18.03 17.11
C PHE A 284 -2.07 18.42 18.25
N VAL A 285 -1.28 17.46 18.70
CA VAL A 285 -0.19 17.66 19.64
C VAL A 285 1.12 17.26 18.96
N THR A 286 2.11 18.15 19.02
CA THR A 286 3.47 17.86 18.58
C THR A 286 4.32 17.46 19.78
N ILE A 287 5.02 16.33 19.67
CA ILE A 287 6.00 15.89 20.66
C ILE A 287 7.40 16.05 20.05
N GLU A 288 8.23 16.86 20.68
CA GLU A 288 9.63 17.07 20.31
C GLU A 288 10.56 16.20 21.18
N GLY A 289 11.59 15.60 20.58
CA GLY A 289 12.54 14.72 21.26
C GLY A 289 11.98 13.35 21.71
N GLY A 290 10.66 13.16 21.69
CA GLY A 290 9.99 11.94 22.14
C GLY A 290 10.29 10.70 21.30
N LYS A 291 10.50 9.56 21.96
CA LYS A 291 10.65 8.24 21.33
C LYS A 291 9.42 7.38 21.58
N LEU A 292 9.02 6.59 20.59
CA LEU A 292 7.98 5.57 20.79
C LEU A 292 8.50 4.52 21.77
N ARG A 293 7.69 4.20 22.76
CA ARG A 293 7.95 3.08 23.65
C ARG A 293 7.83 1.80 22.82
N LYS A 294 8.91 1.03 22.72
CA LYS A 294 8.86 -0.31 22.12
C LYS A 294 8.27 -1.26 23.15
N GLY A 295 7.39 -2.17 22.72
CA GLY A 295 7.08 -3.35 23.52
C GLY A 295 8.39 -4.06 23.85
N LYS A 296 8.54 -4.57 25.07
CA LYS A 296 9.59 -5.58 25.32
C LYS A 296 9.20 -6.76 24.44
N ALA A 297 10.02 -7.07 23.43
CA ALA A 297 9.83 -8.29 22.66
C ALA A 297 9.75 -9.43 23.66
N SER A 298 8.58 -10.05 23.77
CA SER A 298 8.46 -11.26 24.58
C SER A 298 9.36 -12.27 23.88
N ALA A 299 10.38 -12.78 24.58
CA ALA A 299 11.22 -13.83 24.03
C ALA A 299 10.26 -14.95 23.59
N SER A 300 10.27 -15.32 22.31
CA SER A 300 9.59 -16.53 21.90
C SER A 300 10.22 -17.64 22.72
N GLN A 301 9.43 -18.29 23.59
CA GLN A 301 9.89 -19.56 24.14
C GLN A 301 10.09 -20.52 22.96
N GLY A 302 11.02 -21.47 23.08
CA GLY A 302 11.27 -22.46 22.04
C GLY A 302 9.97 -23.15 21.62
N THR A 303 9.90 -23.58 20.36
CA THR A 303 8.72 -24.28 19.80
C THR A 303 8.82 -25.80 19.93
N ASP A 304 9.80 -26.30 20.68
CA ASP A 304 10.08 -27.74 20.82
C ASP A 304 8.95 -28.47 21.55
N ASP A 305 8.09 -27.74 22.26
CA ASP A 305 6.90 -28.21 22.96
C ASP A 305 5.65 -28.29 22.07
N LEU A 306 5.68 -27.73 20.85
CA LEU A 306 4.51 -27.68 19.98
C LEU A 306 4.35 -28.98 19.18
N PRO A 307 3.11 -29.51 19.04
CA PRO A 307 2.86 -30.68 18.21
C PRO A 307 3.27 -30.39 16.76
N ARG A 308 3.93 -31.32 16.08
CA ARG A 308 4.22 -31.17 14.64
C ARG A 308 2.97 -31.52 13.81
N PRO A 309 2.54 -30.68 12.86
CA PRO A 309 1.40 -30.96 12.02
C PRO A 309 1.73 -32.06 10.99
N GLN A 310 0.70 -32.78 10.54
CA GLN A 310 0.81 -33.59 9.33
C GLN A 310 0.91 -32.67 8.12
N LEU A 311 2.02 -32.74 7.39
CA LEU A 311 2.22 -31.93 6.18
C LEU A 311 1.40 -32.52 5.01
N PRO A 312 0.83 -31.67 4.12
CA PRO A 312 0.16 -32.13 2.92
C PRO A 312 1.12 -32.86 1.96
N SER A 313 0.57 -33.83 1.23
CA SER A 313 1.30 -34.51 0.15
C SER A 313 1.48 -33.59 -1.06
N THR A 314 2.65 -33.69 -1.70
CA THR A 314 3.00 -33.01 -2.96
C THR A 314 3.04 -33.96 -4.16
N ALA A 315 2.51 -35.18 -4.00
CA ALA A 315 2.31 -36.15 -5.09
C ALA A 315 1.36 -35.63 -6.18
N ALA A 316 0.53 -34.65 -5.85
CA ALA A 316 -0.17 -33.79 -6.79
C ALA A 316 0.20 -32.33 -6.50
N PRO A 317 0.15 -31.42 -7.49
CA PRO A 317 0.45 -30.01 -7.27
C PRO A 317 -0.39 -29.41 -6.14
N TRP A 318 0.27 -28.88 -5.12
CA TRP A 318 -0.32 -28.14 -4.01
C TRP A 318 -0.26 -26.64 -4.29
N GLY A 319 -1.43 -26.03 -4.52
CA GLY A 319 -1.60 -24.61 -4.78
C GLY A 319 -1.86 -23.81 -3.52
N ILE A 320 -1.00 -22.85 -3.22
CA ILE A 320 -1.14 -21.86 -2.16
C ILE A 320 -1.37 -20.50 -2.80
N LEU A 321 -2.44 -19.82 -2.40
CA LEU A 321 -2.64 -18.41 -2.70
C LEU A 321 -2.25 -17.58 -1.47
N VAL A 322 -1.24 -16.73 -1.59
CA VAL A 322 -0.91 -15.74 -0.56
C VAL A 322 -1.52 -14.41 -0.99
N THR A 323 -2.34 -13.82 -0.12
CA THR A 323 -2.99 -12.54 -0.41
C THR A 323 -2.55 -11.50 0.60
N GLY A 324 -2.48 -10.24 0.18
CA GLY A 324 -2.19 -9.15 1.11
C GLY A 324 -1.99 -7.82 0.42
N VAL A 325 -1.56 -6.83 1.21
CA VAL A 325 -1.31 -5.48 0.71
C VAL A 325 0.11 -5.37 0.14
N GLY A 326 0.27 -4.69 -0.99
CA GLY A 326 1.60 -4.51 -1.57
C GLY A 326 2.53 -3.71 -0.66
N GLY A 327 3.79 -4.16 -0.61
CA GLY A 327 4.81 -3.59 0.27
C GLY A 327 4.84 -4.14 1.70
N THR A 328 3.96 -5.09 2.07
CA THR A 328 3.94 -5.69 3.43
C THR A 328 4.68 -7.03 3.54
N GLY A 329 5.16 -7.60 2.43
CA GLY A 329 5.94 -8.86 2.43
C GLY A 329 5.22 -10.09 1.88
N VAL A 330 4.12 -9.93 1.13
CA VAL A 330 3.41 -11.05 0.46
C VAL A 330 4.35 -11.80 -0.50
N VAL A 331 5.04 -11.06 -1.38
CA VAL A 331 6.05 -11.60 -2.29
C VAL A 331 7.21 -12.26 -1.53
N THR A 332 7.56 -11.74 -0.34
CA THR A 332 8.58 -12.35 0.51
C THR A 332 8.16 -13.74 0.99
N ILE A 333 6.90 -13.94 1.40
CA ILE A 333 6.40 -15.28 1.74
C ILE A 333 6.56 -16.22 0.56
N ALA A 334 6.16 -15.80 -0.63
CA ALA A 334 6.25 -16.64 -1.83
C ALA A 334 7.71 -17.01 -2.17
N ALA A 335 8.63 -16.05 -2.05
CA ALA A 335 10.06 -16.29 -2.24
C ALA A 335 10.65 -17.25 -1.18
N LEU A 336 10.23 -17.13 0.09
CA LEU A 336 10.64 -18.03 1.16
C LEU A 336 10.13 -19.46 0.92
N LEU A 337 8.86 -19.61 0.52
CA LEU A 337 8.30 -20.90 0.14
C LEU A 337 9.01 -21.50 -1.06
N GLY A 338 9.36 -20.67 -2.06
CA GLY A 338 10.10 -21.13 -3.23
C GLY A 338 11.51 -21.62 -2.88
N MET A 339 12.23 -20.89 -2.04
CA MET A 339 13.54 -21.32 -1.57
C MET A 339 13.46 -22.57 -0.68
N ALA A 340 12.47 -22.66 0.20
CA ALA A 340 12.26 -23.84 1.03
C ALA A 340 11.91 -25.08 0.19
N ALA A 341 11.07 -24.95 -0.83
CA ALA A 341 10.79 -26.03 -1.78
C ALA A 341 12.04 -26.46 -2.55
N HIS A 342 12.85 -25.49 -2.98
CA HIS A 342 14.12 -25.77 -3.64
C HIS A 342 15.10 -26.54 -2.74
N LEU A 343 15.21 -26.16 -1.46
CA LEU A 343 16.04 -26.86 -0.47
C LEU A 343 15.61 -28.31 -0.25
N GLU A 344 14.32 -28.61 -0.40
CA GLU A 344 13.76 -29.98 -0.32
C GLU A 344 13.82 -30.75 -1.65
N GLY A 345 14.35 -30.15 -2.73
CA GLY A 345 14.40 -30.78 -4.05
C GLY A 345 13.03 -30.93 -4.74
N LYS A 346 12.01 -30.19 -4.30
CA LYS A 346 10.66 -30.21 -4.86
C LYS A 346 10.53 -29.31 -6.09
N GLY A 347 9.56 -29.62 -6.95
CA GLY A 347 9.12 -28.72 -8.00
C GLY A 347 8.42 -27.49 -7.43
N ILE A 348 8.71 -26.31 -8.00
CA ILE A 348 8.14 -25.04 -7.57
C ILE A 348 7.81 -24.15 -8.77
N SER A 349 6.66 -23.47 -8.69
CA SER A 349 6.33 -22.33 -9.55
C SER A 349 5.74 -21.21 -8.72
N VAL A 350 6.26 -19.99 -8.89
CA VAL A 350 5.77 -18.78 -8.23
C VAL A 350 5.37 -17.75 -9.28
N LEU A 351 4.19 -17.15 -9.11
CA LEU A 351 3.72 -16.03 -9.92
C LEU A 351 3.20 -14.93 -9.00
N ASP A 352 3.83 -13.77 -9.06
CA ASP A 352 3.47 -12.59 -8.27
C ASP A 352 2.72 -11.56 -9.11
N MET A 353 1.57 -11.11 -8.62
CA MET A 353 0.81 -10.00 -9.18
C MET A 353 0.93 -8.79 -8.25
N ALA A 354 1.89 -7.91 -8.54
CA ALA A 354 2.23 -6.78 -7.67
C ALA A 354 2.04 -5.38 -8.29
N GLY A 355 2.35 -5.17 -9.57
CA GLY A 355 2.13 -3.92 -10.34
C GLY A 355 2.11 -2.61 -9.54
N LEU A 356 1.07 -1.79 -9.74
CA LEU A 356 0.79 -0.58 -8.94
C LEU A 356 0.40 -0.90 -7.49
N ALA A 357 0.01 -2.14 -7.21
CA ALA A 357 -0.46 -2.56 -5.90
C ALA A 357 0.62 -2.53 -4.81
N GLN A 358 1.91 -2.47 -5.17
CA GLN A 358 3.00 -2.21 -4.22
C GLN A 358 2.80 -0.96 -3.33
N LYS A 359 1.91 -0.04 -3.73
CA LYS A 359 1.54 1.15 -2.97
C LYS A 359 0.15 1.00 -2.34
N GLY A 360 0.00 0.07 -1.41
CA GLY A 360 -1.24 -0.09 -0.64
C GLY A 360 -2.40 -0.78 -1.37
N GLY A 361 -2.16 -1.31 -2.58
CA GLY A 361 -3.15 -2.07 -3.33
C GLY A 361 -3.09 -3.57 -3.07
N ALA A 362 -4.01 -4.31 -3.70
CA ALA A 362 -4.11 -5.76 -3.58
C ALA A 362 -2.98 -6.51 -4.30
N VAL A 363 -2.31 -7.42 -3.60
CA VAL A 363 -1.25 -8.29 -4.13
C VAL A 363 -1.62 -9.75 -3.92
N TRP A 364 -1.35 -10.55 -4.94
CA TRP A 364 -1.50 -12.01 -4.92
C TRP A 364 -0.19 -12.67 -5.31
N SER A 365 0.20 -13.69 -4.56
CA SER A 365 1.27 -14.61 -4.95
C SER A 365 0.68 -16.00 -5.09
N HIS A 366 0.77 -16.55 -6.30
CA HIS A 366 0.44 -17.94 -6.59
C HIS A 366 1.68 -18.78 -6.38
N VAL A 367 1.62 -19.74 -5.47
CA VAL A 367 2.71 -20.68 -5.19
C VAL A 367 2.20 -22.08 -5.47
N ARG A 368 2.90 -22.82 -6.32
CA ARG A 368 2.58 -24.22 -6.62
C ARG A 368 3.77 -25.10 -6.32
N ILE A 369 3.57 -26.13 -5.49
CA ILE A 369 4.61 -27.06 -5.07
C ILE A 369 4.18 -28.46 -5.48
N ALA A 370 5.10 -29.25 -6.03
CA ALA A 370 4.89 -30.66 -6.35
C ALA A 370 6.16 -31.44 -6.08
N ASP A 371 6.09 -32.77 -6.01
CA ASP A 371 7.28 -33.61 -5.80
C ASP A 371 8.32 -33.41 -6.91
N ARG A 372 7.89 -33.08 -8.13
CA ARG A 372 8.76 -32.85 -9.29
C ARG A 372 8.33 -31.64 -10.12
N GLN A 373 9.32 -30.99 -10.74
CA GLN A 373 9.09 -29.79 -11.57
C GLN A 373 8.24 -30.07 -12.82
N ASP A 374 8.37 -31.26 -13.41
CA ASP A 374 7.65 -31.68 -14.63
C ASP A 374 6.13 -31.83 -14.42
N MET A 375 5.65 -31.74 -13.18
CA MET A 375 4.23 -31.77 -12.83
C MET A 375 3.57 -30.39 -12.85
N LEU A 376 4.35 -29.31 -12.98
CA LEU A 376 3.88 -27.92 -12.87
C LEU A 376 3.78 -27.26 -14.25
N PHE A 377 2.63 -27.43 -14.90
CA PHE A 377 2.39 -26.90 -16.26
C PHE A 377 1.88 -25.46 -16.31
N ALA A 378 1.41 -24.91 -15.19
CA ALA A 378 0.86 -23.55 -15.13
C ALA A 378 1.22 -22.87 -13.81
N ALA A 379 1.75 -21.64 -13.87
CA ALA A 379 2.19 -20.92 -12.68
C ALA A 379 1.03 -20.38 -11.82
N ARG A 380 -0.09 -20.02 -12.45
CA ARG A 380 -1.28 -19.51 -11.75
C ARG A 380 -2.07 -20.66 -11.11
N VAL A 381 -2.56 -20.45 -9.90
CA VAL A 381 -3.59 -21.31 -9.30
C VAL A 381 -4.91 -21.07 -10.03
N ALA A 382 -5.52 -22.11 -10.58
CA ALA A 382 -6.74 -21.98 -11.37
C ALA A 382 -7.99 -21.82 -10.47
N ALA A 383 -9.13 -21.52 -11.11
CA ALA A 383 -10.38 -21.34 -10.39
C ALA A 383 -10.81 -22.62 -9.65
N GLY A 384 -11.08 -22.47 -8.35
CA GLY A 384 -11.40 -23.55 -7.42
C GLY A 384 -10.29 -24.55 -7.09
N GLU A 385 -9.04 -24.26 -7.45
CA GLU A 385 -7.89 -25.17 -7.28
C GLU A 385 -6.90 -24.73 -6.19
N ALA A 386 -7.21 -23.70 -5.39
CA ALA A 386 -6.39 -23.40 -4.22
C ALA A 386 -6.60 -24.49 -3.16
N ASN A 387 -5.52 -25.15 -2.74
CA ASN A 387 -5.54 -26.02 -1.57
C ASN A 387 -5.54 -25.19 -0.29
N ALA A 388 -4.72 -24.13 -0.27
CA ALA A 388 -4.59 -23.22 0.86
C ALA A 388 -4.66 -21.76 0.45
N VAL A 389 -5.28 -20.92 1.28
CA VAL A 389 -5.15 -19.46 1.18
C VAL A 389 -4.57 -18.91 2.48
N ILE A 390 -3.44 -18.22 2.37
CA ILE A 390 -2.80 -17.48 3.47
C ILE A 390 -3.16 -16.01 3.26
N GLY A 391 -4.24 -15.58 3.89
CA GLY A 391 -4.74 -14.21 3.77
C GLY A 391 -4.08 -13.28 4.77
N CYS A 392 -3.09 -12.50 4.35
CA CYS A 392 -2.47 -11.48 5.19
C CYS A 392 -3.29 -10.19 5.28
N ASP A 393 -4.35 -10.06 4.47
CA ASP A 393 -5.32 -8.96 4.49
C ASP A 393 -6.73 -9.47 4.16
N LEU A 394 -7.72 -9.15 5.00
CA LEU A 394 -9.10 -9.60 4.82
C LEU A 394 -9.72 -9.08 3.51
N VAL A 395 -9.44 -7.83 3.12
CA VAL A 395 -10.02 -7.22 1.91
C VAL A 395 -9.53 -7.95 0.66
N VAL A 396 -8.23 -8.22 0.56
CA VAL A 396 -7.69 -8.95 -0.59
C VAL A 396 -8.16 -10.40 -0.59
N ALA A 397 -8.23 -11.06 0.58
CA ALA A 397 -8.74 -12.42 0.67
C ALA A 397 -10.21 -12.55 0.24
N ALA A 398 -11.04 -11.55 0.54
CA ALA A 398 -12.46 -11.51 0.16
C ALA A 398 -12.72 -10.95 -1.26
N SER A 399 -11.68 -10.57 -2.00
CA SER A 399 -11.84 -10.08 -3.38
C SER A 399 -12.24 -11.20 -4.35
N ASP A 400 -12.84 -10.83 -5.47
CA ASP A 400 -13.29 -11.77 -6.50
C ASP A 400 -12.16 -12.64 -7.05
N GLU A 401 -10.97 -12.06 -7.26
CA GLU A 401 -9.79 -12.79 -7.72
C GLU A 401 -9.41 -13.91 -6.74
N SER A 402 -9.49 -13.65 -5.42
CA SER A 402 -9.19 -14.63 -4.38
C SER A 402 -10.30 -15.67 -4.25
N LEU A 403 -11.55 -15.22 -4.12
CA LEU A 403 -12.72 -16.09 -3.98
C LEU A 403 -12.86 -17.01 -5.19
N ALA A 404 -12.50 -16.58 -6.40
CA ALA A 404 -12.46 -17.41 -7.60
C ALA A 404 -11.58 -18.65 -7.46
N LYS A 405 -10.52 -18.59 -6.64
CA LYS A 405 -9.59 -19.73 -6.44
C LYS A 405 -10.05 -20.70 -5.35
N MET A 406 -11.00 -20.28 -4.53
CA MET A 406 -11.51 -21.04 -3.39
C MET A 406 -12.65 -21.99 -3.80
N ARG A 407 -12.72 -23.15 -3.16
CA ARG A 407 -13.79 -24.14 -3.35
C ARG A 407 -14.11 -24.87 -2.04
N ASN A 408 -15.39 -24.93 -1.72
CA ASN A 408 -15.92 -25.68 -0.58
C ASN A 408 -15.53 -27.17 -0.66
N GLY A 409 -15.14 -27.74 0.47
CA GLY A 409 -14.66 -29.12 0.58
C GLY A 409 -13.26 -29.37 -0.01
N HIS A 410 -12.54 -28.31 -0.42
CA HIS A 410 -11.21 -28.43 -1.00
C HIS A 410 -10.21 -27.43 -0.42
N THR A 411 -10.59 -26.15 -0.40
CA THR A 411 -9.72 -25.07 0.05
C THR A 411 -9.83 -24.89 1.56
N ARG A 412 -8.69 -24.74 2.24
CA ARG A 412 -8.64 -24.26 3.63
C ARG A 412 -7.98 -22.88 3.69
N VAL A 413 -8.46 -22.01 4.57
CA VAL A 413 -7.99 -20.62 4.62
C VAL A 413 -7.66 -20.18 6.04
N VAL A 414 -6.59 -19.41 6.16
CA VAL A 414 -6.23 -18.68 7.38
C VAL A 414 -6.10 -17.20 7.05
N ILE A 415 -6.91 -16.37 7.69
CA ILE A 415 -7.11 -14.96 7.32
C ILE A 415 -6.78 -14.05 8.50
N ASN A 416 -5.92 -13.06 8.25
CA ASN A 416 -5.72 -11.93 9.14
C ASN A 416 -6.96 -11.01 9.05
N ARG A 417 -7.72 -10.92 10.14
CA ARG A 417 -8.97 -10.15 10.19
C ARG A 417 -8.80 -8.67 10.54
N ASP A 418 -7.56 -8.20 10.60
CA ASP A 418 -7.23 -6.81 10.89
C ASP A 418 -7.92 -5.85 9.91
N GLN A 419 -8.49 -4.78 10.47
CA GLN A 419 -9.26 -3.78 9.72
C GLN A 419 -8.35 -2.62 9.33
N SER A 420 -7.33 -2.91 8.52
CA SER A 420 -6.38 -1.88 8.15
C SER A 420 -6.96 -0.90 7.12
N MET A 421 -6.67 0.39 7.33
CA MET A 421 -7.12 1.51 6.49
C MET A 421 -6.92 1.25 4.99
N THR A 422 -7.94 1.57 4.17
CA THR A 422 -7.86 1.55 2.69
C THR A 422 -7.89 2.98 2.12
N SER A 423 -7.66 3.12 0.81
CA SER A 423 -7.80 4.41 0.10
C SER A 423 -9.20 5.03 0.30
N GLU A 424 -10.23 4.19 0.38
CA GLU A 424 -11.62 4.62 0.58
C GLU A 424 -11.80 5.37 1.89
N PHE A 425 -11.14 4.93 2.97
CA PHE A 425 -11.19 5.63 4.26
C PHE A 425 -10.55 7.02 4.15
N VAL A 426 -9.37 7.11 3.54
CA VAL A 426 -8.69 8.41 3.33
C VAL A 426 -9.56 9.37 2.52
N ARG A 427 -10.14 8.87 1.42
CA ARG A 427 -11.01 9.66 0.53
C ARG A 427 -12.33 10.03 1.20
N GLY A 428 -12.96 9.11 1.93
CA GLY A 428 -14.22 9.34 2.63
C GLY A 428 -14.06 10.37 3.75
N PHE A 429 -12.99 10.28 4.55
CA PHE A 429 -12.68 11.29 5.57
C PHE A 429 -12.44 12.67 4.95
N ALA A 430 -11.74 12.72 3.82
CA ALA A 430 -11.53 13.98 3.10
C ALA A 430 -12.85 14.54 2.52
N ALA A 431 -13.70 13.69 1.95
CA ALA A 431 -15.00 14.08 1.41
C ALA A 431 -15.94 14.61 2.50
N GLN A 432 -15.92 14.01 3.69
CA GLN A 432 -16.66 14.49 4.86
C GLN A 432 -16.18 15.89 5.30
N ALA A 433 -14.87 16.13 5.32
CA ALA A 433 -14.35 17.46 5.64
C ALA A 433 -14.80 18.52 4.62
N ARG A 434 -14.84 18.15 3.33
CA ARG A 434 -15.30 19.03 2.25
C ARG A 434 -16.81 19.29 2.30
N SER A 435 -17.61 18.31 2.72
CA SER A 435 -19.07 18.49 2.83
C SER A 435 -19.45 19.30 4.07
N GLY A 436 -18.67 19.21 5.15
CA GLY A 436 -19.05 19.76 6.46
C GLY A 436 -20.25 19.04 7.09
N ASP A 437 -20.69 17.93 6.51
CA ASP A 437 -21.90 17.21 6.86
C ASP A 437 -21.63 15.71 6.89
N ALA A 438 -21.52 15.18 8.12
CA ALA A 438 -21.27 13.76 8.38
C ALA A 438 -22.50 12.87 8.14
N MET A 439 -23.70 13.43 8.05
CA MET A 439 -24.90 12.67 7.69
C MET A 439 -24.96 12.45 6.18
N LYS A 440 -24.58 13.47 5.41
CA LYS A 440 -24.50 13.39 3.94
C LYS A 440 -23.32 12.52 3.48
N VAL A 441 -22.18 12.61 4.18
CA VAL A 441 -20.98 11.81 3.89
C VAL A 441 -20.55 11.09 5.18
N PRO A 442 -21.18 9.95 5.49
CA PRO A 442 -20.84 9.18 6.68
C PRO A 442 -19.43 8.62 6.59
N ASP A 443 -18.85 8.34 7.76
CA ASP A 443 -17.56 7.68 7.84
C ASP A 443 -17.62 6.30 7.14
N PRO A 444 -16.64 6.00 6.27
CA PRO A 444 -16.53 4.68 5.65
C PRO A 444 -16.55 3.58 6.72
N GLN A 445 -17.29 2.52 6.43
CA GLN A 445 -17.39 1.35 7.31
C GLN A 445 -16.58 0.22 6.73
N PHE A 446 -15.89 -0.52 7.59
CA PHE A 446 -15.16 -1.71 7.18
C PHE A 446 -16.13 -2.91 7.29
N PRO A 447 -16.62 -3.51 6.20
CA PRO A 447 -17.65 -4.54 6.25
C PRO A 447 -17.04 -5.91 6.59
N ALA A 448 -16.30 -6.00 7.71
CA ALA A 448 -15.54 -7.18 8.10
C ALA A 448 -16.42 -8.43 8.16
N GLY A 449 -17.56 -8.35 8.87
CA GLY A 449 -18.47 -9.49 9.02
C GLY A 449 -19.00 -10.01 7.67
N SER A 450 -19.33 -9.11 6.73
CA SER A 450 -19.77 -9.53 5.39
C SER A 450 -18.64 -10.19 4.60
N MET A 451 -17.42 -9.65 4.66
CA MET A 451 -16.26 -10.23 3.98
C MET A 451 -15.85 -11.59 4.57
N GLU A 452 -15.87 -11.73 5.90
CA GLU A 452 -15.65 -13.02 6.58
C GLU A 452 -16.71 -14.04 6.16
N GLN A 453 -17.98 -13.64 6.14
CA GLN A 453 -19.08 -14.51 5.69
C GLN A 453 -18.91 -14.95 4.23
N GLN A 454 -18.50 -14.07 3.32
CA GLN A 454 -18.25 -14.44 1.91
C GLN A 454 -17.15 -15.49 1.78
N ILE A 455 -16.10 -15.38 2.58
CA ILE A 455 -15.03 -16.39 2.63
C ILE A 455 -15.58 -17.70 3.18
N VAL A 456 -16.35 -17.66 4.27
CA VAL A 456 -17.01 -18.85 4.86
C VAL A 456 -17.94 -19.53 3.86
N GLU A 457 -18.74 -18.79 3.08
CA GLU A 457 -19.60 -19.35 2.03
C GLU A 457 -18.78 -20.02 0.92
N ALA A 458 -17.60 -19.47 0.59
CA ALA A 458 -16.75 -19.99 -0.48
C ALA A 458 -16.03 -21.30 -0.11
N VAL A 459 -15.71 -21.53 1.17
CA VAL A 459 -14.89 -22.69 1.61
C VAL A 459 -15.55 -23.60 2.64
N GLY A 460 -16.58 -23.13 3.34
CA GLY A 460 -17.20 -23.78 4.49
C GLY A 460 -16.65 -23.27 5.83
N ALA A 461 -17.48 -23.23 6.86
CA ALA A 461 -17.13 -22.66 8.18
C ALA A 461 -15.95 -23.39 8.85
N GLU A 462 -15.88 -24.72 8.72
CA GLU A 462 -14.80 -25.53 9.30
C GLU A 462 -13.45 -25.34 8.59
N ALA A 463 -13.47 -24.82 7.37
CA ALA A 463 -12.28 -24.59 6.56
C ALA A 463 -11.79 -23.13 6.61
N ALA A 464 -12.47 -22.25 7.35
CA ALA A 464 -12.16 -20.83 7.47
C ALA A 464 -11.74 -20.44 8.89
N GLU A 465 -10.47 -20.09 9.06
CA GLU A 465 -9.95 -19.57 10.31
C GLU A 465 -9.57 -18.09 10.18
N PHE A 466 -10.00 -17.29 11.15
CA PHE A 466 -9.74 -15.85 11.20
C PHE A 466 -8.96 -15.50 12.47
N ILE A 467 -7.89 -14.70 12.35
CA ILE A 467 -7.03 -14.32 13.49
C ILE A 467 -6.65 -12.84 13.39
N ASP A 468 -6.57 -12.16 14.54
CA ASP A 468 -6.10 -10.78 14.61
C ASP A 468 -4.56 -10.74 14.66
N ALA A 469 -3.94 -11.20 13.57
CA ALA A 469 -2.50 -11.40 13.49
C ALA A 469 -1.73 -10.07 13.49
N SER A 470 -2.29 -9.00 12.90
CA SER A 470 -1.68 -7.66 12.96
C SER A 470 -1.48 -7.18 14.39
N ARG A 471 -2.53 -7.25 15.22
CA ARG A 471 -2.46 -6.83 16.62
C ARG A 471 -1.50 -7.70 17.41
N LEU A 472 -1.59 -9.03 17.28
CA LEU A 472 -0.73 -9.96 18.00
C LEU A 472 0.76 -9.75 17.65
N ALA A 473 1.09 -9.71 16.36
CA ALA A 473 2.47 -9.51 15.92
C ALA A 473 3.03 -8.15 16.36
N THR A 474 2.24 -7.08 16.26
CA THR A 474 2.66 -5.74 16.70
C THR A 474 2.88 -5.69 18.21
N SER A 475 1.98 -6.27 19.01
CA SER A 475 2.14 -6.32 20.46
C SER A 475 3.37 -7.14 20.90
N LEU A 476 3.62 -8.29 20.26
CA LEU A 476 4.67 -9.23 20.65
C LEU A 476 6.05 -8.81 20.15
N LEU A 477 6.13 -8.25 18.94
CA LEU A 477 7.38 -8.03 18.20
C LEU A 477 7.67 -6.54 17.95
N GLY A 478 6.70 -5.66 18.21
CA GLY A 478 6.84 -4.21 18.12
C GLY A 478 6.76 -3.62 16.70
N ASP A 479 6.50 -4.44 15.68
CA ASP A 479 6.36 -4.00 14.29
C ASP A 479 5.33 -4.85 13.54
N ALA A 480 4.36 -4.20 12.89
CA ALA A 480 3.32 -4.85 12.07
C ALA A 480 3.88 -5.55 10.82
N ILE A 481 5.11 -5.26 10.40
CA ILE A 481 5.77 -5.98 9.29
C ILE A 481 5.93 -7.48 9.59
N ALA A 482 5.98 -7.86 10.87
CA ALA A 482 6.10 -9.26 11.29
C ALA A 482 4.83 -10.10 11.03
N THR A 483 3.68 -9.47 10.76
CA THR A 483 2.38 -10.14 10.61
C THR A 483 2.37 -11.19 9.51
N ASN A 484 3.03 -10.94 8.39
CA ASN A 484 3.04 -11.87 7.26
C ASN A 484 3.79 -13.18 7.60
N LEU A 485 4.94 -13.08 8.28
CA LEU A 485 5.66 -14.27 8.76
C LEU A 485 4.91 -14.97 9.90
N PHE A 486 4.23 -14.23 10.76
CA PHE A 486 3.32 -14.80 11.76
C PHE A 486 2.20 -15.61 11.10
N MET A 487 1.56 -15.07 10.05
CA MET A 487 0.54 -15.79 9.28
C MET A 487 1.10 -17.05 8.61
N LEU A 488 2.32 -17.01 8.08
CA LEU A 488 2.98 -18.19 7.53
C LEU A 488 3.20 -19.27 8.59
N GLY A 489 3.67 -18.90 9.78
CA GLY A 489 3.83 -19.81 10.91
C GLY A 489 2.52 -20.44 11.37
N TYR A 490 1.46 -19.63 11.46
CA TYR A 490 0.11 -20.08 11.77
C TYR A 490 -0.39 -21.08 10.72
N ALA A 491 -0.27 -20.74 9.43
CA ALA A 491 -0.67 -21.61 8.30
C ALA A 491 0.08 -22.94 8.30
N TRP A 492 1.41 -22.90 8.55
CA TRP A 492 2.24 -24.10 8.62
C TRP A 492 1.77 -25.02 9.74
N GLN A 493 1.54 -24.48 10.93
CA GLN A 493 1.08 -25.23 12.10
C GLN A 493 -0.32 -25.84 11.91
N LYS A 494 -1.16 -25.25 11.04
CA LYS A 494 -2.47 -25.78 10.63
C LYS A 494 -2.38 -26.83 9.50
N GLY A 495 -1.18 -27.17 9.05
CA GLY A 495 -0.94 -28.17 8.00
C GLY A 495 -1.32 -27.68 6.61
N LEU A 496 -1.15 -26.38 6.31
CA LEU A 496 -1.50 -25.80 5.01
C LEU A 496 -0.32 -25.64 4.05
N VAL A 497 0.90 -25.79 4.56
CA VAL A 497 2.15 -25.60 3.81
C VAL A 497 2.86 -26.96 3.70
N PRO A 498 3.13 -27.46 2.48
CA PRO A 498 3.67 -28.80 2.26
C PRO A 498 5.21 -28.82 2.27
N LEU A 499 5.81 -28.10 3.21
CA LEU A 499 7.25 -27.96 3.39
C LEU A 499 7.57 -28.09 4.88
N SER A 500 8.74 -28.60 5.21
CA SER A 500 9.25 -28.64 6.58
C SER A 500 9.47 -27.23 7.14
N ASP A 501 9.32 -27.09 8.46
CA ASP A 501 9.69 -25.85 9.15
C ASP A 501 11.20 -25.60 9.08
N ASP A 502 12.02 -26.65 9.10
CA ASP A 502 13.48 -26.54 8.94
C ASP A 502 13.86 -25.86 7.62
N ALA A 503 13.24 -26.27 6.50
CA ALA A 503 13.48 -25.62 5.20
C ALA A 503 13.01 -24.16 5.17
N ILE A 504 11.88 -23.84 5.79
CA ILE A 504 11.36 -22.46 5.89
C ILE A 504 12.30 -21.60 6.75
N LEU A 505 12.73 -22.09 7.90
CA LEU A 505 13.66 -21.40 8.79
C LEU A 505 15.01 -21.18 8.11
N ARG A 506 15.50 -22.16 7.33
CA ARG A 506 16.71 -22.02 6.52
C ARG A 506 16.54 -21.00 5.40
N ALA A 507 15.39 -20.99 4.72
CA ALA A 507 15.08 -19.97 3.71
C ALA A 507 15.10 -18.54 4.31
N ILE A 508 14.61 -18.36 5.55
CA ILE A 508 14.69 -17.08 6.27
C ILE A 508 16.14 -16.68 6.53
N GLU A 509 17.01 -17.62 6.91
CA GLU A 509 18.45 -17.34 7.09
C GLU A 509 19.11 -16.91 5.78
N ILE A 510 18.84 -17.64 4.69
CA ILE A 510 19.42 -17.35 3.36
C ILE A 510 18.94 -15.99 2.85
N ASN A 511 17.69 -15.60 3.13
CA ASN A 511 17.19 -14.27 2.78
C ASN A 511 17.97 -13.14 3.48
N GLY A 512 18.53 -13.40 4.67
CA GLY A 512 19.46 -12.51 5.38
C GLY A 512 18.84 -11.24 5.99
N ALA A 513 17.59 -10.89 5.68
CA ALA A 513 16.93 -9.71 6.21
C ALA A 513 16.28 -10.00 7.57
N ALA A 514 16.68 -9.27 8.62
CA ALA A 514 16.08 -9.30 9.95
C ALA A 514 15.83 -10.74 10.49
N VAL A 515 16.79 -11.65 10.25
CA VAL A 515 16.64 -13.10 10.45
C VAL A 515 16.03 -13.47 11.80
N ALA A 516 16.58 -12.95 12.91
CA ALA A 516 16.09 -13.27 14.24
C ALA A 516 14.62 -12.86 14.46
N ALA A 517 14.23 -11.66 13.99
CA ALA A 517 12.87 -11.17 14.12
C ALA A 517 11.89 -11.98 13.26
N ASN A 518 12.29 -12.35 12.03
CA ASN A 518 11.46 -13.15 11.13
C ASN A 518 11.25 -14.58 11.64
N LYS A 519 12.29 -15.20 12.23
CA LYS A 519 12.16 -16.50 12.90
C LYS A 519 11.22 -16.42 14.10
N ALA A 520 11.37 -15.40 14.95
CA ALA A 520 10.49 -15.20 16.09
C ALA A 520 9.02 -14.99 15.66
N ALA A 521 8.78 -14.23 14.58
CA ALA A 521 7.44 -14.05 14.01
C ALA A 521 6.81 -15.37 13.57
N PHE A 522 7.55 -16.18 12.82
CA PHE A 522 7.11 -17.50 12.39
C PHE A 522 6.77 -18.41 13.59
N GLN A 523 7.63 -18.42 14.61
CA GLN A 523 7.43 -19.23 15.83
C GLN A 523 6.19 -18.79 16.64
N TRP A 524 5.99 -17.48 16.81
CA TRP A 524 4.77 -16.95 17.47
C TRP A 524 3.51 -17.31 16.70
N GLY A 525 3.57 -17.27 15.37
CA GLY A 525 2.50 -17.72 14.49
C GLY A 525 2.13 -19.18 14.72
N ARG A 526 3.14 -20.06 14.80
CA ARG A 526 2.94 -21.47 15.14
C ARG A 526 2.27 -21.63 16.50
N ARG A 527 2.78 -20.95 17.53
CA ARG A 527 2.21 -21.06 18.88
C ARG A 527 0.76 -20.60 18.93
N ALA A 528 0.40 -19.54 18.20
CA ALA A 528 -0.96 -19.03 18.15
C ALA A 528 -1.96 -20.02 17.52
N ALA A 529 -1.49 -20.89 16.62
CA ALA A 529 -2.33 -21.94 16.03
C ALA A 529 -2.63 -23.10 17.00
N VAL A 530 -1.84 -23.26 18.07
CA VAL A 530 -2.01 -24.29 19.10
C VAL A 530 -2.71 -23.72 20.34
N ASP A 531 -2.25 -22.57 20.83
CA ASP A 531 -2.78 -21.90 22.03
C ASP A 531 -2.89 -20.39 21.81
N LEU A 532 -4.00 -19.97 21.21
CA LEU A 532 -4.28 -18.56 20.95
C LEU A 532 -4.49 -17.76 22.24
N ASN A 533 -4.94 -18.40 23.32
CA ASN A 533 -5.20 -17.74 24.60
C ASN A 533 -3.87 -17.33 25.25
N ALA A 534 -2.91 -18.24 25.37
CA ALA A 534 -1.58 -17.92 25.91
C ALA A 534 -0.86 -16.84 25.09
N VAL A 535 -0.98 -16.89 23.75
CA VAL A 535 -0.41 -15.85 22.89
C VAL A 535 -1.12 -14.51 23.08
N SER A 536 -2.45 -14.52 23.24
CA SER A 536 -3.23 -13.30 23.51
C SER A 536 -2.87 -12.67 24.85
N GLU A 537 -2.63 -13.49 25.89
CA GLU A 537 -2.12 -13.05 27.19
C GLU A 537 -0.72 -12.44 27.08
N ALA A 538 0.20 -13.11 26.37
CA ALA A 538 1.54 -12.59 26.12
C ALA A 538 1.53 -11.28 25.31
N ALA A 539 0.51 -11.08 24.47
CA ALA A 539 0.31 -9.89 23.66
C ALA A 539 -0.46 -8.76 24.39
N LYS A 540 -0.86 -8.95 25.66
CA LYS A 540 -1.53 -7.90 26.42
C LYS A 540 -0.58 -6.71 26.61
N PRO A 541 -1.00 -5.48 26.26
CA PRO A 541 -0.17 -4.31 26.49
C PRO A 541 0.03 -4.12 28.00
N GLN A 542 1.27 -3.85 28.42
CA GLN A 542 1.62 -3.65 29.83
C GLN A 542 0.86 -2.48 30.49
N HIS A 543 0.31 -1.56 29.70
CA HIS A 543 -0.54 -0.48 30.15
C HIS A 543 -1.84 -0.63 29.35
N GLY A 544 -2.98 -0.63 30.04
CA GLY A 544 -4.28 -0.75 29.38
C GLY A 544 -4.52 0.37 28.36
N LYS A 545 -5.52 0.18 27.49
CA LYS A 545 -6.00 1.30 26.67
C LYS A 545 -6.50 2.43 27.58
N PRO A 546 -6.40 3.71 27.17
CA PRO A 546 -7.05 4.80 27.89
C PRO A 546 -8.51 4.48 28.20
N ALA A 547 -9.02 4.94 29.34
CA ALA A 547 -10.38 4.59 29.80
C ALA A 547 -11.45 4.90 28.73
N HIS A 548 -11.30 6.02 28.04
CA HIS A 548 -12.21 6.46 26.97
C HIS A 548 -12.16 5.65 25.68
N HIS A 549 -11.18 4.74 25.54
CA HIS A 549 -11.14 3.76 24.44
C HIS A 549 -11.94 2.50 24.76
N LYS A 550 -12.38 2.33 26.01
CA LYS A 550 -13.26 1.23 26.40
C LYS A 550 -14.70 1.65 26.11
N LEU A 551 -15.30 1.10 25.06
CA LEU A 551 -16.69 1.37 24.74
C LEU A 551 -17.60 0.97 25.90
N SER A 552 -18.54 1.85 26.25
CA SER A 552 -19.61 1.54 27.19
C SER A 552 -20.52 0.46 26.61
N THR A 553 -20.93 -0.47 27.45
CA THR A 553 -21.78 -1.62 27.10
C THR A 553 -23.23 -1.41 27.51
N THR A 554 -23.50 -0.45 28.41
CA THR A 554 -24.84 -0.06 28.84
C THR A 554 -25.06 1.44 28.72
N VAL A 555 -26.33 1.86 28.67
CA VAL A 555 -26.70 3.29 28.67
C VAL A 555 -26.25 3.98 29.95
N ASP A 556 -26.34 3.31 31.10
CA ASP A 556 -25.87 3.85 32.38
C ASP A 556 -24.35 4.09 32.37
N GLU A 557 -23.57 3.17 31.77
CA GLU A 557 -22.14 3.37 31.57
C GLU A 557 -21.82 4.53 30.61
N VAL A 558 -22.69 4.80 29.61
CA VAL A 558 -22.54 5.97 28.73
C VAL A 558 -22.80 7.26 29.51
N ILE A 559 -23.87 7.30 30.32
CA ILE A 559 -24.23 8.49 31.12
C ILE A 559 -23.17 8.78 32.17
N ALA A 560 -22.66 7.76 32.87
CA ALA A 560 -21.69 7.96 33.96
C ALA A 560 -20.32 8.48 33.51
N ARG A 561 -19.98 8.36 32.21
CA ARG A 561 -18.67 8.75 31.66
C ARG A 561 -18.71 10.02 30.81
N ARG A 562 -19.90 10.56 30.55
CA ARG A 562 -20.12 11.87 29.90
C ARG A 562 -20.35 12.93 30.96
#